data_AF-R7HWS4-F1
#
_entry.id   AF-R7HWS4-F1
#
_cell.length_a   1.000
_cell.length_b   1.000
_cell.length_c   1.000
_cell.angle_alpha   90.00
_cell.angle_beta   90.00
_cell.angle_gamma   90.00
#
_symmetry.space_group_name_H-M   'P 1'
#
loop_
_entity.id
_entity.type
_entity.pdbx_description
1 polymer ?
#
loop_
_entity_poly.entity_id
_entity_poly.type
_entity_poly.pdbx_seq_one_letter_code
_entity_poly.pdbx_strand_id
1 'polypeptide(L)'
;MNNKKELYYKYFDEKILSKVQDAEKFRIKLIKQLIFSSLLFFIIAGFFAYLFIFVMFNGKFNPILFPVILFLMYVFFIKSIINFILVGKKYQEMLLEDVFPLFLRPIANFKPWPKNSNTESILDSQLFYNFDTQEDEVSYFGFYNRTNIIFSNTKLTMPVKGVNKPNQFKGTIIQLELDKSINNHVILFSKNEHKCNYFKQVNPHMQELNKYLYVFAKDSKNISFINDEFWNVIRKFGEIYTAKGFEFSFRNNIVLIAIRQKRPMQFGFLFRSLLNAKNYDDLIDRFIVIYDLIDVLTKV
;
A
#
# COMPACT_ATOMS: atom_id res chain seq x y z
N MET A 1 17.74 -11.49 9.67
CA MET A 1 17.29 -10.53 8.63
C MET A 1 17.93 -10.80 7.27
N ASN A 2 19.26 -10.87 7.13
CA ASN A 2 19.93 -11.00 5.81
C ASN A 2 19.49 -12.23 4.99
N ASN A 3 19.27 -13.38 5.62
CA ASN A 3 18.89 -14.62 4.92
C ASN A 3 17.56 -14.50 4.13
N LYS A 4 16.54 -13.80 4.66
CA LYS A 4 15.24 -13.65 3.96
C LYS A 4 15.35 -12.76 2.73
N LYS A 5 16.11 -11.65 2.84
CA LYS A 5 16.35 -10.74 1.72
C LYS A 5 17.15 -11.45 0.63
N GLU A 6 18.22 -12.16 1.00
CA GLU A 6 19.00 -12.99 0.07
C GLU A 6 18.13 -14.04 -0.63
N LEU A 7 17.20 -14.70 0.07
CA LEU A 7 16.25 -15.64 -0.52
C LEU A 7 15.37 -14.97 -1.58
N TYR A 8 14.85 -13.76 -1.31
CA TYR A 8 14.08 -13.00 -2.28
C TYR A 8 14.89 -12.64 -3.53
N TYR A 9 16.13 -12.21 -3.35
CA TYR A 9 17.03 -11.87 -4.46
C TYR A 9 17.36 -13.10 -5.31
N LYS A 10 17.70 -14.23 -4.66
CA LYS A 10 17.96 -15.49 -5.36
C LYS A 10 16.73 -15.97 -6.14
N TYR A 11 15.55 -15.94 -5.51
CA TYR A 11 14.30 -16.32 -6.18
C TYR A 11 13.95 -15.36 -7.33
N PHE A 12 14.29 -14.08 -7.18
CA PHE A 12 14.10 -13.09 -8.23
C PHE A 12 14.89 -13.48 -9.48
N ASP A 13 16.18 -13.73 -9.34
CA ASP A 13 17.06 -14.11 -10.45
C ASP A 13 16.63 -15.44 -11.09
N GLU A 14 16.26 -16.43 -10.29
CA GLU A 14 15.92 -17.77 -10.77
C GLU A 14 14.52 -17.89 -11.41
N LYS A 15 13.52 -17.15 -10.89
CA LYS A 15 12.10 -17.41 -11.20
C LYS A 15 11.29 -16.19 -11.61
N ILE A 16 11.63 -14.99 -11.14
CA ILE A 16 10.86 -13.76 -11.41
C ILE A 16 11.40 -13.06 -12.66
N LEU A 17 12.73 -12.98 -12.81
CA LEU A 17 13.39 -12.21 -13.85
C LEU A 17 12.89 -12.57 -15.26
N SER A 18 12.78 -13.86 -15.57
CA SER A 18 12.30 -14.33 -16.87
C SER A 18 10.82 -13.99 -17.12
N LYS A 19 9.98 -14.07 -16.09
CA LYS A 19 8.54 -13.79 -16.18
C LYS A 19 8.23 -12.31 -16.32
N VAL A 20 9.09 -11.45 -15.79
CA VAL A 20 8.91 -10.00 -15.79
C VAL A 20 9.39 -9.36 -17.11
N GLN A 21 10.06 -10.11 -17.99
CA GLN A 21 10.52 -9.60 -19.29
C GLN A 21 9.38 -9.07 -20.17
N ASP A 22 8.23 -9.74 -20.19
CA ASP A 22 7.09 -9.30 -21.00
C ASP A 22 6.42 -8.06 -20.39
N ALA A 23 6.33 -7.98 -19.06
CA ALA A 23 5.92 -6.79 -18.34
C ALA A 23 6.85 -5.59 -18.62
N GLU A 24 8.16 -5.82 -18.73
CA GLU A 24 9.15 -4.79 -19.07
C GLU A 24 8.98 -4.30 -20.52
N LYS A 25 8.75 -5.20 -21.49
CA LYS A 25 8.43 -4.80 -22.88
C LYS A 25 7.17 -3.93 -22.92
N PHE A 26 6.14 -4.31 -22.17
CA PHE A 26 4.92 -3.53 -22.04
C PHE A 26 5.19 -2.15 -21.43
N ARG A 27 5.98 -2.06 -20.36
CA ARG A 27 6.42 -0.79 -19.74
C ARG A 27 7.11 0.13 -20.76
N ILE A 28 8.07 -0.41 -21.52
CA ILE A 28 8.79 0.35 -22.55
C ILE A 28 7.83 0.86 -23.63
N LYS A 29 6.87 0.03 -24.05
CA LYS A 29 5.83 0.45 -25.01
C LYS A 29 4.99 1.61 -24.47
N LEU A 30 4.56 1.53 -23.19
CA LEU A 30 3.83 2.61 -22.55
C LEU A 30 4.65 3.91 -22.45
N ILE A 31 5.93 3.83 -22.11
CA ILE A 31 6.82 4.99 -22.07
C ILE A 31 6.95 5.62 -23.45
N LYS A 32 7.16 4.82 -24.50
CA LYS A 32 7.24 5.33 -25.88
C LYS A 32 5.95 6.04 -26.29
N GLN A 33 4.80 5.45 -25.99
CA GLN A 33 3.50 6.06 -26.25
C GLN A 33 3.32 7.37 -25.49
N LEU A 34 3.68 7.39 -24.21
CA LEU A 34 3.64 8.58 -23.37
C LEU A 34 4.53 9.68 -23.93
N ILE A 35 5.81 9.41 -24.20
CA ILE A 35 6.76 10.38 -24.76
C ILE A 35 6.23 10.94 -26.08
N PHE A 36 5.78 10.07 -26.99
CA PHE A 36 5.25 10.50 -28.29
C PHE A 36 4.04 11.42 -28.14
N SER A 37 3.07 11.02 -27.30
CA SER A 37 1.87 11.83 -27.06
C SER A 37 2.17 13.16 -26.35
N SER A 38 3.08 13.16 -25.37
CA SER A 38 3.52 14.38 -24.69
C SER A 38 4.22 15.32 -25.66
N LEU A 39 5.14 14.82 -26.48
CA LEU A 39 5.80 15.60 -27.52
C LEU A 39 4.78 16.23 -28.49
N LEU A 40 3.79 15.47 -28.94
CA LEU A 40 2.73 15.98 -29.81
C LEU A 40 1.95 17.12 -29.14
N PHE A 41 1.56 16.96 -27.88
CA PHE A 41 0.89 18.03 -27.13
C PHE A 41 1.78 19.25 -26.90
N PHE A 42 3.07 19.06 -26.65
CA PHE A 42 4.04 20.16 -26.51
C PHE A 42 4.23 20.92 -27.83
N ILE A 43 4.31 20.23 -28.97
CA ILE A 43 4.42 20.86 -30.29
C ILE A 43 3.17 21.72 -30.58
N ILE A 44 1.98 21.17 -30.30
CA ILE A 44 0.72 21.91 -30.49
C ILE A 44 0.64 23.11 -29.55
N ALA A 45 1.01 22.96 -28.28
CA ALA A 45 1.06 24.06 -27.33
C ALA A 45 2.08 25.13 -27.75
N GLY A 46 3.25 24.73 -28.26
CA GLY A 46 4.27 25.63 -28.81
C GLY A 46 3.77 26.41 -30.03
N PHE A 47 2.98 25.76 -30.90
CA PHE A 47 2.31 26.43 -32.01
C PHE A 47 1.32 27.50 -31.53
N PHE A 48 0.49 27.19 -30.52
CA PHE A 48 -0.40 28.19 -29.92
C PHE A 48 0.36 29.33 -29.22
N ALA A 49 1.50 29.05 -28.58
CA ALA A 49 2.36 30.06 -27.99
C ALA A 49 2.97 30.98 -29.06
N TYR A 50 3.39 30.43 -30.21
CA TYR A 50 3.85 31.23 -31.34
C TYR A 50 2.74 32.12 -31.90
N LEU A 51 1.53 31.57 -32.11
CA LEU A 51 0.36 32.35 -32.54
C LEU A 51 0.04 33.48 -31.55
N PHE A 52 0.13 33.20 -30.24
CA PHE A 52 -0.07 34.18 -29.20
C PHE A 52 0.93 35.35 -29.30
N ILE A 53 2.21 35.04 -29.47
CA ILE A 53 3.26 36.04 -29.65
C ILE A 53 3.03 36.87 -30.92
N PHE A 54 2.68 36.21 -32.03
CA PHE A 54 2.39 36.89 -33.30
C PHE A 54 1.20 37.86 -33.19
N VAL A 55 0.12 37.44 -32.52
CA VAL A 55 -1.05 38.31 -32.26
C VAL A 55 -0.66 39.50 -31.38
N MET A 56 0.18 39.29 -30.36
CA MET A 56 0.69 40.38 -29.51
C MET A 56 1.53 41.39 -30.29
N PHE A 57 2.41 40.95 -31.19
CA PHE A 57 3.27 41.86 -31.99
C PHE A 57 2.51 42.63 -33.07
N ASN A 58 1.40 42.11 -33.59
CA ASN A 58 0.61 42.79 -34.63
C ASN A 58 -0.26 43.97 -34.13
N GLY A 59 -0.22 44.30 -32.83
CA GLY A 59 -0.83 45.51 -32.25
C GLY A 59 -2.36 45.60 -32.30
N LYS A 60 -3.04 44.71 -33.03
CA LYS A 60 -4.50 44.60 -33.07
C LYS A 60 -4.97 43.65 -31.97
N PHE A 61 -5.19 44.19 -30.78
CA PHE A 61 -5.76 43.42 -29.69
C PHE A 61 -7.17 42.92 -30.05
N ASN A 62 -7.31 41.62 -30.24
CA ASN A 62 -8.61 40.96 -30.40
C ASN A 62 -9.01 40.32 -29.06
N PRO A 63 -10.00 40.89 -28.35
CA PRO A 63 -10.37 40.47 -27.00
C PRO A 63 -10.95 39.05 -26.93
N ILE A 64 -11.34 38.46 -28.06
CA ILE A 64 -11.88 37.10 -28.15
C ILE A 64 -10.78 36.11 -28.53
N LEU A 65 -9.93 36.46 -29.50
CA LEU A 65 -8.90 35.55 -30.01
C LEU A 65 -7.83 35.26 -28.95
N PHE A 66 -7.45 36.27 -28.17
CA PHE A 66 -6.43 36.17 -27.12
C PHE A 66 -6.77 35.12 -26.04
N PRO A 67 -7.92 35.20 -25.34
CA PRO A 67 -8.27 34.20 -24.33
C PRO A 67 -8.49 32.81 -24.92
N VAL A 68 -8.94 32.70 -26.17
CA VAL A 68 -9.13 31.40 -26.83
C VAL A 68 -7.78 30.70 -27.07
N ILE A 69 -6.78 31.41 -27.59
CA ILE A 69 -5.43 30.84 -27.80
C ILE A 69 -4.81 30.39 -26.47
N LEU A 70 -4.93 31.23 -25.44
CA LEU A 70 -4.40 30.95 -24.11
C LEU A 70 -5.09 29.74 -23.46
N PHE A 71 -6.42 29.65 -23.60
CA PHE A 71 -7.20 28.49 -23.16
C PHE A 71 -6.77 27.20 -23.86
N LEU A 72 -6.65 27.22 -25.19
CA LEU A 72 -6.23 26.05 -25.97
C LEU A 72 -4.83 25.57 -25.54
N MET A 73 -3.89 26.49 -25.34
CA MET A 73 -2.56 26.17 -24.82
C MET A 73 -2.64 25.42 -23.47
N TYR A 74 -3.43 25.93 -22.51
CA TYR A 74 -3.62 25.26 -21.22
C TYR A 74 -4.30 23.90 -21.34
N VAL A 75 -5.27 23.74 -22.23
CA VAL A 75 -5.94 22.45 -22.47
C VAL A 75 -4.92 21.38 -22.88
N PHE A 76 -3.96 21.71 -23.75
CA PHE A 76 -2.92 20.76 -24.17
C PHE A 76 -1.94 20.41 -23.04
N PHE A 77 -1.56 21.37 -22.18
CA PHE A 77 -0.77 21.09 -20.98
C PHE A 77 -1.50 20.16 -20.01
N ILE A 78 -2.76 20.45 -19.69
CA ILE A 78 -3.58 19.63 -18.81
C ILE A 78 -3.75 18.23 -19.40
N LYS A 79 -3.97 18.12 -20.71
CA LYS A 79 -4.12 16.83 -21.40
C LYS A 79 -2.86 15.96 -21.28
N SER A 80 -1.67 16.57 -21.35
CA SER A 80 -0.40 15.86 -21.15
C SER A 80 -0.29 15.28 -19.73
N ILE A 81 -0.66 16.05 -18.70
CA ILE A 81 -0.68 15.59 -17.31
C ILE A 81 -1.70 14.45 -17.11
N ILE A 82 -2.91 14.61 -17.65
CA ILE A 82 -3.94 13.56 -17.57
C ILE A 82 -3.46 12.28 -18.24
N ASN A 83 -2.80 12.39 -19.40
CA ASN A 83 -2.29 11.21 -20.08
C ASN A 83 -1.21 10.48 -19.27
N PHE A 84 -0.31 11.22 -18.61
CA PHE A 84 0.65 10.64 -17.68
C PHE A 84 -0.04 9.86 -16.55
N ILE A 85 -1.09 10.42 -15.96
CA ILE A 85 -1.86 9.77 -14.89
C ILE A 85 -2.53 8.48 -15.40
N LEU A 86 -3.13 8.50 -16.60
CA LEU A 86 -3.80 7.34 -17.18
C LEU A 86 -2.81 6.21 -17.51
N VAL A 87 -1.68 6.53 -18.14
CA VAL A 87 -0.62 5.56 -18.43
C VAL A 87 -0.04 4.99 -17.13
N GLY A 88 0.19 5.84 -16.13
CA GLY A 88 0.64 5.43 -14.81
C GLY A 88 -0.35 4.48 -14.14
N LYS A 89 -1.66 4.75 -14.22
CA LYS A 89 -2.70 3.86 -13.68
C LYS A 89 -2.70 2.49 -14.36
N LYS A 90 -2.68 2.47 -15.70
CA LYS A 90 -2.61 1.23 -16.49
C LYS A 90 -1.37 0.39 -16.17
N TYR A 91 -0.23 1.04 -15.97
CA TYR A 91 1.00 0.36 -15.56
C TYR A 91 0.88 -0.24 -14.16
N GLN A 92 0.27 0.48 -13.21
CA GLN A 92 0.06 -0.01 -11.86
C GLN A 92 -0.91 -1.19 -11.79
N GLU A 93 -1.96 -1.19 -12.61
CA GLU A 93 -2.89 -2.33 -12.74
C GLU A 93 -2.13 -3.58 -13.21
N MET A 94 -1.32 -3.48 -14.27
CA MET A 94 -0.46 -4.57 -14.75
C MET A 94 0.50 -5.07 -13.66
N LEU A 95 1.13 -4.18 -12.89
CA LEU A 95 2.02 -4.61 -11.81
C LEU A 95 1.31 -5.40 -10.72
N LEU A 96 0.07 -5.01 -10.37
CA LEU A 96 -0.70 -5.71 -9.35
C LEU A 96 -1.22 -7.07 -9.83
N GLU A 97 -1.60 -7.18 -11.10
CA GLU A 97 -2.14 -8.41 -11.67
C GLU A 97 -1.05 -9.42 -12.03
N ASP A 98 0.00 -8.99 -12.73
CA ASP A 98 0.98 -9.89 -13.34
C ASP A 98 2.25 -10.06 -12.50
N VAL A 99 2.71 -8.98 -11.85
CA VAL A 99 4.04 -8.96 -11.22
C VAL A 99 3.95 -9.21 -9.71
N PHE A 100 3.01 -8.59 -9.00
CA PHE A 100 2.85 -8.72 -7.55
C PHE A 100 2.74 -10.17 -7.08
N PRO A 101 1.94 -11.05 -7.72
CA PRO A 101 1.80 -12.43 -7.26
C PRO A 101 3.11 -13.24 -7.30
N LEU A 102 4.08 -12.83 -8.13
CA LEU A 102 5.39 -13.47 -8.22
C LEU A 102 6.20 -13.29 -6.93
N PHE A 103 6.02 -12.17 -6.24
CA PHE A 103 6.69 -11.85 -4.98
C PHE A 103 6.06 -12.51 -3.76
N LEU A 104 4.88 -13.13 -3.89
CA LEU A 104 4.24 -13.79 -2.77
C LEU A 104 4.76 -15.23 -2.54
N ARG A 105 5.48 -15.80 -3.50
CA ARG A 105 5.91 -17.21 -3.42
C ARG A 105 7.15 -17.53 -2.57
N PRO A 106 8.19 -16.67 -2.49
CA PRO A 106 9.51 -17.08 -1.96
C PRO A 106 9.51 -17.67 -0.56
N ILE A 107 8.64 -17.18 0.34
CA ILE A 107 8.65 -17.58 1.76
C ILE A 107 7.40 -18.37 2.16
N ALA A 108 6.21 -17.82 1.91
CA ALA A 108 4.95 -18.39 2.42
C ALA A 108 4.06 -19.03 1.33
N ASN A 109 4.55 -19.11 0.09
CA ASN A 109 3.87 -19.70 -1.06
C ASN A 109 2.38 -19.31 -1.19
N PHE A 110 2.08 -18.01 -1.17
CA PHE A 110 0.69 -17.56 -1.16
C PHE A 110 -0.08 -18.02 -2.41
N LYS A 111 -1.36 -18.28 -2.22
CA LYS A 111 -2.35 -18.61 -3.25
C LYS A 111 -3.52 -17.63 -3.20
N PRO A 112 -4.24 -17.42 -4.32
CA PRO A 112 -5.51 -16.68 -4.29
C PRO A 112 -6.46 -17.27 -3.26
N TRP A 113 -7.19 -16.41 -2.55
CA TRP A 113 -8.11 -16.78 -1.48
C TRP A 113 -9.48 -16.14 -1.69
N PRO A 114 -10.58 -16.73 -1.16
CA PRO A 114 -11.89 -16.11 -1.21
C PRO A 114 -11.89 -14.70 -0.62
N LYS A 115 -12.60 -13.78 -1.30
CA LYS A 115 -12.80 -12.40 -0.87
C LYS A 115 -13.67 -12.35 0.39
N ASN A 116 -13.47 -11.34 1.22
CA ASN A 116 -14.27 -11.05 2.41
C ASN A 116 -14.23 -12.15 3.49
N SER A 117 -13.25 -13.04 3.47
CA SER A 117 -13.16 -14.18 4.38
C SER A 117 -12.80 -13.82 5.82
N ASN A 118 -12.37 -12.58 6.08
CA ASN A 118 -11.87 -12.09 7.36
C ASN A 118 -12.85 -11.14 8.07
N THR A 119 -14.12 -11.08 7.64
CA THR A 119 -15.12 -10.14 8.18
C THR A 119 -15.25 -10.24 9.71
N GLU A 120 -15.35 -11.46 10.24
CA GLU A 120 -15.47 -11.70 11.68
C GLU A 120 -14.23 -11.23 12.44
N SER A 121 -13.04 -11.55 11.94
CA SER A 121 -11.77 -11.11 12.53
C SER A 121 -11.63 -9.58 12.51
N ILE A 122 -12.13 -8.91 11.47
CA ILE A 122 -12.16 -7.44 11.40
C ILE A 122 -13.06 -6.86 12.49
N LEU A 123 -14.28 -7.40 12.66
CA LEU A 123 -15.21 -6.95 13.70
C LEU A 123 -14.65 -7.20 15.11
N ASP A 124 -14.05 -8.37 15.33
CA ASP A 124 -13.49 -8.76 16.63
C ASP A 124 -12.22 -8.00 17.03
N SER A 125 -11.55 -7.37 16.06
CA SER A 125 -10.28 -6.66 16.28
C SER A 125 -10.40 -5.37 17.10
N GLN A 126 -11.61 -4.76 17.13
CA GLN A 126 -11.82 -3.41 17.66
C GLN A 126 -10.94 -2.31 17.02
N LEU A 127 -10.34 -2.55 15.85
CA LEU A 127 -9.62 -1.52 15.09
C LEU A 127 -10.57 -0.57 14.36
N PHE A 128 -11.74 -1.07 14.01
CA PHE A 128 -12.76 -0.34 13.27
C PHE A 128 -14.04 -0.28 14.10
N TYR A 129 -14.77 0.83 13.97
CA TYR A 129 -16.18 0.86 14.36
C TYR A 129 -17.00 0.00 13.38
N ASN A 130 -18.28 -0.19 13.67
CA ASN A 130 -19.20 -0.86 12.76
C ASN A 130 -19.11 -0.25 11.34
N PHE A 131 -19.20 -1.13 10.34
CA PHE A 131 -19.20 -0.82 8.91
C PHE A 131 -20.37 -1.52 8.22
N ASP A 132 -20.83 -0.98 7.10
CA ASP A 132 -21.96 -1.54 6.35
C ASP A 132 -21.52 -2.63 5.38
N THR A 133 -20.44 -2.38 4.63
CA THR A 133 -19.94 -3.32 3.63
C THR A 133 -18.43 -3.48 3.73
N GLN A 134 -18.00 -4.70 3.45
CA GLN A 134 -16.62 -5.05 3.17
C GLN A 134 -16.49 -5.40 1.68
N GLU A 135 -15.52 -4.77 1.02
CA GLU A 135 -15.14 -5.07 -0.37
C GLU A 135 -13.64 -5.38 -0.42
N ASP A 136 -13.29 -6.65 -0.69
CA ASP A 136 -11.92 -7.06 -0.97
C ASP A 136 -11.65 -7.04 -2.49
N GLU A 137 -10.68 -6.23 -2.92
CA GLU A 137 -10.25 -6.16 -4.32
C GLU A 137 -9.52 -7.45 -4.71
N VAL A 138 -8.58 -7.89 -3.86
CA VAL A 138 -7.81 -9.14 -3.99
C VAL A 138 -7.51 -9.70 -2.60
N SER A 139 -7.44 -11.03 -2.51
CA SER A 139 -7.15 -11.75 -1.28
C SER A 139 -6.22 -12.93 -1.56
N TYR A 140 -5.27 -13.16 -0.65
CA TYR A 140 -4.28 -14.21 -0.74
C TYR A 140 -4.10 -14.92 0.60
N PHE A 141 -3.85 -16.22 0.55
CA PHE A 141 -3.57 -17.07 1.70
C PHE A 141 -2.18 -17.68 1.58
N GLY A 142 -1.38 -17.55 2.62
CA GLY A 142 -0.06 -18.15 2.74
C GLY A 142 0.10 -18.83 4.09
N PHE A 143 1.17 -19.61 4.21
CA PHE A 143 1.51 -20.30 5.45
C PHE A 143 3.00 -20.16 5.72
N TYR A 144 3.35 -19.73 6.92
CA TYR A 144 4.74 -19.56 7.32
C TYR A 144 4.89 -19.76 8.82
N ASN A 145 5.89 -20.54 9.23
CA ASN A 145 6.21 -20.80 10.64
C ASN A 145 4.97 -21.10 11.50
N ARG A 146 4.19 -22.11 11.09
CA ARG A 146 2.94 -22.56 11.77
C ARG A 146 1.83 -21.51 11.86
N THR A 147 1.94 -20.42 11.10
CA THR A 147 1.00 -19.32 11.11
C THR A 147 0.31 -19.21 9.76
N ASN A 148 -1.02 -19.19 9.75
CA ASN A 148 -1.76 -18.86 8.54
C ASN A 148 -1.70 -17.34 8.34
N ILE A 149 -1.44 -16.92 7.11
CA ILE A 149 -1.39 -15.51 6.73
C ILE A 149 -2.46 -15.27 5.68
N ILE A 150 -3.46 -14.45 6.01
CA ILE A 150 -4.43 -13.95 5.04
C ILE A 150 -4.09 -12.48 4.78
N PHE A 151 -3.93 -12.15 3.51
CA PHE A 151 -3.63 -10.82 3.03
C PHE A 151 -4.79 -10.37 2.14
N SER A 152 -5.44 -9.25 2.44
CA SER A 152 -6.54 -8.68 1.64
C SER A 152 -6.34 -7.20 1.39
N ASN A 153 -6.62 -6.75 0.16
CA ASN A 153 -6.80 -5.33 -0.15
C ASN A 153 -8.26 -4.97 0.10
N THR A 154 -8.53 -4.37 1.25
CA THR A 154 -9.89 -4.21 1.79
C THR A 154 -10.32 -2.75 1.79
N LYS A 155 -11.60 -2.55 1.47
CA LYS A 155 -12.34 -1.30 1.63
C LYS A 155 -13.54 -1.53 2.53
N LEU A 156 -13.63 -0.72 3.60
CA LEU A 156 -14.75 -0.73 4.54
C LEU A 156 -15.55 0.56 4.36
N THR A 157 -16.87 0.47 4.27
CA THR A 157 -17.76 1.64 4.13
C THR A 157 -18.43 2.00 5.44
N MET A 158 -18.57 3.30 5.71
CA MET A 158 -19.22 3.78 6.93
C MET A 158 -20.72 3.48 6.91
N PRO A 159 -21.33 3.22 8.08
CA PRO A 159 -22.75 2.90 8.21
C PRO A 159 -23.63 4.16 8.18
N VAL A 160 -23.66 4.82 7.03
CA VAL A 160 -24.44 6.06 6.82
C VAL A 160 -25.54 5.86 5.79
N LYS A 161 -26.66 6.58 5.97
CA LYS A 161 -27.77 6.58 5.00
C LYS A 161 -27.37 7.35 3.74
N GLY A 162 -27.55 6.75 2.56
CA GLY A 162 -27.26 7.36 1.26
C GLY A 162 -26.55 6.41 0.28
N VAL A 163 -26.52 6.78 -1.00
CA VAL A 163 -25.91 5.97 -2.07
C VAL A 163 -24.38 6.08 -2.06
N ASN A 164 -23.84 7.26 -1.74
CA ASN A 164 -22.40 7.51 -1.69
C ASN A 164 -21.88 7.46 -0.25
N LYS A 165 -21.70 6.24 0.27
CA LYS A 165 -21.13 6.04 1.62
C LYS A 165 -19.62 6.31 1.61
N PRO A 166 -19.09 7.14 2.53
CA PRO A 166 -17.65 7.36 2.64
C PRO A 166 -16.94 6.09 3.12
N ASN A 167 -15.67 5.95 2.74
CA ASN A 167 -14.86 4.83 3.20
C ASN A 167 -14.39 5.09 4.64
N GLN A 168 -14.65 4.14 5.53
CA GLN A 168 -14.06 4.10 6.87
C GLN A 168 -12.57 3.71 6.76
N PHE A 169 -12.30 2.70 5.93
CA PHE A 169 -10.97 2.18 5.68
C PHE A 169 -10.78 1.88 4.20
N LYS A 170 -9.57 2.15 3.71
CA LYS A 170 -9.09 1.68 2.41
C LYS A 170 -7.60 1.40 2.54
N GLY A 171 -7.21 0.17 2.28
CA GLY A 171 -5.83 -0.25 2.47
C GLY A 171 -5.68 -1.76 2.42
N THR A 172 -4.64 -2.25 3.09
CA THR A 172 -4.36 -3.67 3.22
C THR A 172 -4.69 -4.14 4.63
N ILE A 173 -5.36 -5.27 4.75
CA ILE A 173 -5.56 -5.99 6.00
C ILE A 173 -4.74 -7.28 5.94
N ILE A 174 -3.94 -7.51 6.97
CA ILE A 174 -3.15 -8.72 7.16
C ILE A 174 -3.66 -9.41 8.41
N GLN A 175 -4.20 -10.60 8.26
CA GLN A 175 -4.59 -11.46 9.35
C GLN A 175 -3.55 -12.56 9.51
N LEU A 176 -3.05 -12.72 10.72
CA LEU A 176 -2.18 -13.81 11.13
C LEU A 176 -2.97 -14.67 12.11
N GLU A 177 -3.06 -15.96 11.83
CA GLU A 177 -3.64 -16.94 12.75
C GLU A 177 -2.51 -17.80 13.29
N LEU A 178 -2.15 -17.53 14.55
CA LEU A 178 -1.08 -18.19 15.27
C LEU A 178 -1.55 -19.55 15.81
N ASP A 179 -0.60 -20.44 16.08
CA ASP A 179 -0.85 -21.75 16.68
C ASP A 179 -1.18 -21.65 18.18
N LYS A 180 -0.63 -20.64 18.87
CA LYS A 180 -0.91 -20.35 20.29
C LYS A 180 -1.80 -19.12 20.45
N SER A 181 -2.69 -19.21 21.43
CA SER A 181 -3.57 -18.11 21.84
C SER A 181 -3.05 -17.38 23.07
N ILE A 182 -3.19 -16.06 23.09
CA ILE A 182 -3.05 -15.25 24.30
C ILE A 182 -4.41 -15.09 24.99
N ASN A 183 -4.44 -15.13 26.32
CA ASN A 183 -5.62 -14.73 27.09
C ASN A 183 -5.60 -13.22 27.37
N ASN A 184 -5.57 -12.43 26.29
CA ASN A 184 -5.56 -10.97 26.35
C ASN A 184 -6.07 -10.39 25.02
N HIS A 185 -6.32 -9.08 25.01
CA HIS A 185 -6.53 -8.31 23.79
C HIS A 185 -5.64 -7.08 23.84
N VAL A 186 -4.69 -7.00 22.92
CA VAL A 186 -3.74 -5.90 22.80
C VAL A 186 -3.98 -5.17 21.49
N ILE A 187 -4.04 -3.85 21.55
CA ILE A 187 -4.32 -2.98 20.42
C ILE A 187 -3.26 -1.89 20.34
N LEU A 188 -2.73 -1.67 19.15
CA LEU A 188 -1.73 -0.67 18.83
C LEU A 188 -2.31 0.27 17.76
N PHE A 189 -2.28 1.57 18.02
CA PHE A 189 -2.74 2.58 17.09
C PHE A 189 -1.65 3.63 16.82
N SER A 190 -1.53 4.07 15.58
CA SER A 190 -0.83 5.32 15.31
C SER A 190 -1.53 6.49 16.01
N LYS A 191 -0.77 7.36 16.67
CA LYS A 191 -1.30 8.58 17.30
C LYS A 191 -1.99 9.51 16.30
N ASN A 192 -1.71 9.37 15.00
CA ASN A 192 -2.33 10.16 13.94
C ASN A 192 -3.77 9.72 13.61
N GLU A 193 -4.20 8.53 14.02
CA GLU A 193 -5.57 8.06 13.75
C GLU A 193 -6.61 8.68 14.72
N HIS A 194 -6.16 9.40 15.76
CA HIS A 194 -7.02 10.05 16.76
C HIS A 194 -8.08 9.11 17.37
N LYS A 195 -7.72 7.83 17.55
CA LYS A 195 -8.59 6.82 18.15
C LYS A 195 -8.35 6.68 19.65
N CYS A 196 -9.40 6.30 20.37
CA CYS A 196 -9.35 5.87 21.75
C CYS A 196 -9.87 4.43 21.87
N ASN A 197 -9.45 3.74 22.92
CA ASN A 197 -9.97 2.43 23.27
C ASN A 197 -10.25 2.39 24.77
N TYR A 198 -11.20 1.55 25.19
CA TYR A 198 -11.61 1.41 26.60
C TYR A 198 -10.62 0.60 27.44
N PHE A 199 -9.66 -0.06 26.80
CA PHE A 199 -8.58 -0.78 27.46
C PHE A 199 -7.59 0.15 28.15
N LYS A 200 -6.80 -0.42 29.07
CA LYS A 200 -5.77 0.34 29.78
C LYS A 200 -4.61 0.63 28.84
N GLN A 201 -4.17 1.88 28.81
CA GLN A 201 -2.99 2.26 28.05
C GLN A 201 -1.73 1.70 28.72
N VAL A 202 -0.86 1.10 27.92
CA VAL A 202 0.48 0.64 28.31
C VAL A 202 1.47 1.44 27.49
N ASN A 203 2.48 2.04 28.13
CA ASN A 203 3.50 2.75 27.38
C ASN A 203 4.65 1.78 27.05
N PRO A 204 5.04 1.64 25.77
CA PRO A 204 6.31 1.02 25.40
C PRO A 204 7.46 1.57 26.24
N HIS A 205 8.39 0.71 26.68
CA HIS A 205 9.60 1.19 27.35
C HIS A 205 10.52 1.94 26.37
N MET A 206 10.41 1.67 25.06
CA MET A 206 11.12 2.41 24.01
C MET A 206 10.50 3.80 23.83
N GLN A 207 11.20 4.84 24.29
CA GLN A 207 10.74 6.23 24.25
C GLN A 207 10.41 6.73 22.84
N GLU A 208 11.06 6.19 21.81
CA GLU A 208 10.79 6.56 20.42
C GLU A 208 9.39 6.13 19.97
N LEU A 209 8.97 4.90 20.30
CA LEU A 209 7.62 4.39 20.00
C LEU A 209 6.54 5.25 20.66
N ASN A 210 6.80 5.70 21.89
CA ASN A 210 5.88 6.58 22.61
C ASN A 210 5.60 7.91 21.89
N LYS A 211 6.41 8.33 20.91
CA LYS A 211 6.17 9.55 20.14
C LYS A 211 5.04 9.40 19.12
N TYR A 212 4.80 8.18 18.61
CA TYR A 212 3.88 7.97 17.48
C TYR A 212 2.91 6.81 17.64
N LEU A 213 3.03 6.01 18.71
CA LEU A 213 2.23 4.82 18.95
C LEU A 213 1.45 4.95 20.28
N TYR A 214 0.17 4.60 20.25
CA TYR A 214 -0.60 4.24 21.44
C TYR A 214 -0.70 2.73 21.55
N VAL A 215 -0.59 2.19 22.76
CA VAL A 215 -0.76 0.77 23.03
C VAL A 215 -1.75 0.59 24.16
N PHE A 216 -2.72 -0.28 23.93
CA PHE A 216 -3.80 -0.58 24.87
C PHE A 216 -3.87 -2.08 25.09
N ALA A 217 -4.13 -2.51 26.32
CA ALA A 217 -4.29 -3.92 26.67
C ALA A 217 -5.47 -4.11 27.62
N LYS A 218 -6.24 -5.18 27.40
CA LYS A 218 -7.33 -5.58 28.30
C LYS A 218 -6.79 -5.93 29.69
N ASP A 219 -5.72 -6.72 29.74
CA ASP A 219 -4.94 -6.98 30.95
C ASP A 219 -3.49 -6.52 30.77
N SER A 220 -3.12 -5.42 31.45
CA SER A 220 -1.76 -4.86 31.38
C SER A 220 -0.70 -5.72 32.08
N LYS A 221 -1.09 -6.72 32.87
CA LYS A 221 -0.15 -7.64 33.53
C LYS A 221 0.16 -8.87 32.67
N ASN A 222 -0.75 -9.24 31.76
CA ASN A 222 -0.61 -10.40 30.88
C ASN A 222 -0.11 -10.04 29.47
N ILE A 223 1.03 -9.35 29.40
CA ILE A 223 1.64 -8.86 28.14
C ILE A 223 3.10 -9.32 28.00
N SER A 224 3.50 -10.43 28.63
CA SER A 224 4.88 -10.93 28.63
C SER A 224 5.44 -11.22 27.22
N PHE A 225 4.55 -11.47 26.25
CA PHE A 225 4.91 -11.63 24.84
C PHE A 225 5.44 -10.34 24.18
N ILE A 226 5.14 -9.18 24.78
CA ILE A 226 5.61 -7.87 24.35
C ILE A 226 6.99 -7.60 24.97
N ASN A 227 8.01 -8.20 24.38
CA ASN A 227 9.41 -8.06 24.79
C ASN A 227 10.18 -7.09 23.87
N ASP A 228 11.49 -6.94 24.09
CA ASP A 228 12.35 -6.06 23.30
C ASP A 228 12.42 -6.46 21.82
N GLU A 229 12.36 -7.77 21.51
CA GLU A 229 12.31 -8.25 20.13
C GLU A 229 11.02 -7.77 19.44
N PHE A 230 9.88 -7.89 20.10
CA PHE A 230 8.59 -7.41 19.60
C PHE A 230 8.63 -5.91 19.32
N TRP A 231 9.09 -5.10 20.28
CA TRP A 231 9.16 -3.66 20.09
C TRP A 231 10.11 -3.24 18.97
N ASN A 232 11.23 -3.94 18.80
CA ASN A 232 12.14 -3.71 17.69
C ASN A 232 11.49 -4.01 16.33
N VAL A 233 10.67 -5.05 16.25
CA VAL A 233 9.92 -5.35 15.01
C VAL A 233 8.82 -4.32 14.77
N ILE A 234 8.06 -3.91 15.80
CA ILE A 234 7.04 -2.86 15.68
C ILE A 234 7.66 -1.52 15.25
N ARG A 235 8.85 -1.18 15.75
CA ARG A 235 9.60 0.02 15.33
C ARG A 235 9.89 -0.03 13.83
N LYS A 236 10.47 -1.13 13.35
CA LYS A 236 10.73 -1.35 11.91
C LYS A 236 9.44 -1.34 11.08
N PHE A 237 8.36 -1.89 11.61
CA PHE A 237 7.05 -1.89 10.97
C PHE A 237 6.56 -0.45 10.77
N GLY A 238 6.67 0.40 11.80
CA GLY A 238 6.38 1.82 11.73
C GLY A 238 7.27 2.59 10.76
N GLU A 239 8.55 2.27 10.66
CA GLU A 239 9.46 2.86 9.67
C GLU A 239 9.05 2.51 8.24
N ILE A 240 8.85 1.22 7.95
CA ILE A 240 8.58 0.68 6.61
C ILE A 240 7.20 1.08 6.08
N TYR A 241 6.17 1.00 6.92
CA TYR A 241 4.80 1.35 6.53
C TYR A 241 4.45 2.81 6.80
N THR A 242 5.44 3.61 7.20
CA THR A 242 5.32 4.98 7.72
C THR A 242 4.45 5.03 8.98
N ALA A 243 4.98 5.57 10.08
CA ALA A 243 4.39 5.52 11.42
C ALA A 243 2.94 6.06 11.54
N LYS A 244 2.41 6.64 10.47
CA LYS A 244 1.04 7.16 10.34
C LYS A 244 0.01 6.13 9.87
N GLY A 245 0.44 4.99 9.33
CA GLY A 245 -0.41 4.19 8.46
C GLY A 245 -0.82 2.81 8.98
N PHE A 246 -0.32 2.34 10.13
CA PHE A 246 -0.66 1.00 10.62
C PHE A 246 -1.41 1.00 11.95
N GLU A 247 -2.31 0.03 12.09
CA GLU A 247 -3.04 -0.32 13.29
C GLU A 247 -2.91 -1.84 13.48
N PHE A 248 -2.85 -2.29 14.72
CA PHE A 248 -2.62 -3.70 15.03
C PHE A 248 -3.52 -4.12 16.20
N SER A 249 -4.13 -5.29 16.09
CA SER A 249 -4.91 -5.92 17.16
C SER A 249 -4.47 -7.36 17.30
N PHE A 250 -4.14 -7.78 18.51
CA PHE A 250 -3.87 -9.18 18.85
C PHE A 250 -4.88 -9.63 19.89
N ARG A 251 -5.77 -10.55 19.51
CA ARG A 251 -6.80 -11.14 20.36
C ARG A 251 -6.80 -12.65 20.18
N ASN A 252 -6.75 -13.39 21.29
CA ASN A 252 -6.68 -14.85 21.26
C ASN A 252 -5.48 -15.32 20.43
N ASN A 253 -5.70 -16.06 19.33
CA ASN A 253 -4.65 -16.49 18.40
C ASN A 253 -4.63 -15.66 17.10
N ILE A 254 -5.44 -14.60 17.00
CA ILE A 254 -5.58 -13.80 15.79
C ILE A 254 -4.90 -12.45 15.96
N VAL A 255 -3.97 -12.16 15.06
CA VAL A 255 -3.43 -10.82 14.87
C VAL A 255 -4.03 -10.22 13.61
N LEU A 256 -4.62 -9.04 13.72
CA LEU A 256 -5.09 -8.25 12.61
C LEU A 256 -4.24 -6.99 12.51
N ILE A 257 -3.67 -6.75 11.33
CA ILE A 257 -2.90 -5.55 11.01
C ILE A 257 -3.61 -4.82 9.89
N ALA A 258 -4.02 -3.59 10.14
CA ALA A 258 -4.62 -2.72 9.15
C ALA A 258 -3.62 -1.67 8.71
N ILE A 259 -3.36 -1.58 7.41
CA ILE A 259 -2.39 -0.65 6.83
C ILE A 259 -3.15 0.27 5.87
N ARG A 260 -3.41 1.51 6.29
CA ARG A 260 -4.13 2.51 5.50
C ARG A 260 -3.25 2.97 4.34
N GLN A 261 -3.70 2.69 3.12
CA GLN A 261 -2.96 3.02 1.90
C GLN A 261 -3.93 3.49 0.82
N LYS A 262 -3.64 4.63 0.20
CA LYS A 262 -4.43 5.11 -0.97
C LYS A 262 -4.41 4.10 -2.11
N ARG A 263 -3.29 3.38 -2.23
CA ARG A 263 -3.04 2.38 -3.27
C ARG A 263 -2.29 1.20 -2.63
N PRO A 264 -3.00 0.12 -2.28
CA PRO A 264 -2.45 -0.99 -1.51
C PRO A 264 -1.30 -1.69 -2.24
N MET A 265 -0.20 -1.96 -1.53
CA MET A 265 0.96 -2.73 -2.03
C MET A 265 1.50 -2.30 -3.40
N GLN A 266 1.37 -1.01 -3.76
CA GLN A 266 2.02 -0.51 -4.96
C GLN A 266 3.53 -0.52 -4.81
N PHE A 267 4.18 -1.00 -5.86
CA PHE A 267 5.62 -0.98 -6.08
C PHE A 267 5.88 -0.66 -7.54
N GLY A 268 7.13 -0.39 -7.88
CA GLY A 268 7.52 -0.06 -9.24
C GLY A 268 7.09 1.35 -9.66
N PHE A 269 7.92 1.96 -10.49
CA PHE A 269 7.66 3.26 -11.09
C PHE A 269 7.79 3.14 -12.59
N LEU A 270 6.97 3.87 -13.35
CA LEU A 270 6.94 3.75 -14.81
C LEU A 270 8.34 3.89 -15.42
N PHE A 271 9.17 4.80 -14.89
CA PHE A 271 10.52 5.05 -15.40
C PHE A 271 11.62 4.20 -14.74
N ARG A 272 11.29 3.28 -13.82
CA ARG A 272 12.23 2.32 -13.25
C ARG A 272 12.05 0.96 -13.94
N SER A 273 13.16 0.31 -14.29
CA SER A 273 13.13 -1.00 -14.93
C SER A 273 12.65 -2.07 -13.96
N LEU A 274 11.86 -3.02 -14.46
CA LEU A 274 11.40 -4.17 -13.70
C LEU A 274 12.45 -5.29 -13.62
N LEU A 275 13.56 -5.19 -14.36
CA LEU A 275 14.59 -6.22 -14.42
C LEU A 275 15.61 -6.14 -13.27
N ASN A 276 15.56 -5.08 -12.46
CA ASN A 276 16.50 -4.87 -11.36
C ASN A 276 15.83 -5.21 -10.03
N ALA A 277 16.35 -6.23 -9.34
CA ALA A 277 15.88 -6.67 -8.03
C ALA A 277 15.81 -5.53 -6.99
N LYS A 278 16.77 -4.58 -7.03
CA LYS A 278 16.82 -3.44 -6.10
C LYS A 278 15.59 -2.53 -6.20
N ASN A 279 14.93 -2.49 -7.35
CA ASN A 279 13.71 -1.68 -7.51
C ASN A 279 12.51 -2.24 -6.73
N TYR A 280 12.66 -3.42 -6.13
CA TYR A 280 11.66 -4.09 -5.30
C TYR A 280 12.03 -4.10 -3.81
N ASP A 281 13.12 -3.46 -3.39
CA ASP A 281 13.57 -3.49 -1.99
C ASP A 281 12.46 -3.06 -1.02
N ASP A 282 11.76 -1.96 -1.32
CA ASP A 282 10.65 -1.48 -0.48
C ASP A 282 9.53 -2.53 -0.34
N LEU A 283 9.23 -3.29 -1.41
CA LEU A 283 8.23 -4.35 -1.39
C LEU A 283 8.73 -5.57 -0.60
N ILE A 284 10.00 -5.95 -0.79
CA ILE A 284 10.63 -7.09 -0.12
C ILE A 284 10.70 -6.81 1.39
N ASP A 285 11.16 -5.63 1.79
CA ASP A 285 11.29 -5.23 3.20
C ASP A 285 9.91 -5.20 3.89
N ARG A 286 8.85 -4.79 3.19
CA ARG A 286 7.44 -4.88 3.64
C ARG A 286 7.00 -6.30 3.96
N PHE A 287 7.41 -7.29 3.17
CA PHE A 287 7.11 -8.70 3.47
C PHE A 287 7.99 -9.24 4.58
N ILE A 288 9.28 -8.91 4.58
CA ILE A 288 10.23 -9.38 5.60
C ILE A 288 9.77 -8.98 7.00
N VAL A 289 9.33 -7.72 7.19
CA VAL A 289 8.89 -7.26 8.51
C VAL A 289 7.63 -7.99 9.02
N ILE A 290 6.76 -8.47 8.12
CA ILE A 290 5.61 -9.32 8.48
C ILE A 290 6.13 -10.69 8.98
N TYR A 291 7.08 -11.30 8.27
CA TYR A 291 7.65 -12.58 8.70
C TYR A 291 8.46 -12.47 10.00
N ASP A 292 9.21 -11.37 10.17
CA ASP A 292 9.93 -11.10 11.41
C ASP A 292 8.95 -10.94 12.59
N LEU A 293 7.78 -10.33 12.37
CA LEU A 293 6.73 -10.24 13.38
C LEU A 293 6.16 -11.63 13.73
N ILE A 294 5.90 -12.48 12.74
CA ILE A 294 5.46 -13.87 12.98
C ILE A 294 6.51 -14.65 13.78
N ASP A 295 7.78 -14.53 13.44
CA ASP A 295 8.87 -15.22 14.16
C ASP A 295 8.96 -14.80 15.63
N VAL A 296 8.64 -13.55 15.96
CA VAL A 296 8.58 -13.10 17.36
C VAL A 296 7.33 -13.63 18.06
N LEU A 297 6.17 -13.54 17.41
CA LEU A 297 4.89 -13.91 18.00
C LEU A 297 4.73 -15.42 18.24
N THR A 298 5.39 -16.26 17.44
CA THR A 298 5.35 -17.73 17.57
C THR A 298 6.29 -18.30 18.64
N LYS A 299 7.25 -17.51 19.12
CA LYS A 299 8.10 -17.90 20.27
C LYS A 299 7.33 -17.92 21.58
N VAL A 300 6.25 -17.14 21.64
CA VAL A 300 5.32 -17.01 22.77
C VAL A 300 4.52 -18.28 22.88
#